data_AF-A0A9E5T269-F1
#
_entry.id   AF-A0A9E5T269-F1
#
_cell.length_a   1.000
_cell.length_b   1.000
_cell.length_c   1.000
_cell.angle_alpha   90.00
_cell.angle_beta   90.00
_cell.angle_gamma   90.00
#
_symmetry.space_group_name_H-M   'P 1'
#
loop_
_entity.id
_entity.type
_entity.pdbx_description
1 polymer ?
#
loop_
_entity_poly.entity_id
_entity_poly.type
_entity_poly.pdbx_seq_one_letter_code
_entity_poly.pdbx_strand_id
1 'polypeptide(L)'
;MPPKLTSLTTLTLFILSLWSSAGLAVQEQAPLDSNSVASVPQLSGGPSTPLPNRDQFAFEPSTSSSANPVSLNPTSLDSSLSVSFLPVNQAYQLSGTLHNQQLLIHWDIADGYYLYQHKLKFVLNGNPQTVDLPTGIEKYDDYFEQQLEVYYNTLDITLALPELSVAQSLDIIVHSQGCADAGLCYPPQQQTLRLEQGNVTLIQSPQPTAPPDQAVLPTSPSSVSKIFLAAFGALLGGMLLNLMPCVFPVLSLKALSLARSRENPHQQHWHGWAYTAGVIATFVLIAAIMLSLRQAGQAIGWGFQLQSPVIVALLAYLFFAMGLALSGLLNLGSSLSGSGQALTEGHRYRSSFFTGALATVVASPCTAPMMGGALGFAVTQPTFIALTIFVSLGFGMALPFLLLTYFPSLSQKLPKPGQWMETLKQLLAFPLYFTALWLLWVVSRQTDSDTLVALVAGAIGLAFAAWLWQHQPARRWQKVIALMVVCSAVWPVTQIEGKTQAASASTARLENNWQPYTQARLTQLLNQGTPTFVNLTADWCITCLANEKIALDTEKTLIAFEDAGIVKLKGDWTHYNPEITHLLSQFDRNGVPLYLLYSGNPNDPPVILPQLLREQTIISAIDRLKASR
;
A
#
# COMPACT_ATOMS: atom_id res chain seq x y z
N MET A 1 -59.72 21.85 -4.78
CA MET A 1 -58.56 21.91 -5.71
C MET A 1 -57.42 22.61 -4.99
N PRO A 2 -56.12 22.26 -5.17
CA PRO A 2 -55.49 21.32 -6.11
C PRO A 2 -54.68 20.19 -5.38
N PRO A 3 -53.94 19.31 -6.11
CA PRO A 3 -53.62 17.93 -5.72
C PRO A 3 -52.13 17.69 -5.35
N LYS A 4 -51.85 16.68 -4.51
CA LYS A 4 -50.51 16.06 -4.38
C LYS A 4 -50.60 14.63 -3.82
N LEU A 5 -50.91 13.63 -4.66
CA LEU A 5 -50.69 12.22 -4.27
C LEU A 5 -50.08 11.36 -5.39
N THR A 6 -49.81 11.91 -6.57
CA THR A 6 -49.33 11.15 -7.74
C THR A 6 -47.81 11.06 -7.88
N SER A 7 -47.03 11.74 -7.03
CA SER A 7 -45.56 11.80 -7.16
C SER A 7 -44.81 10.68 -6.41
N LEU A 8 -45.41 10.06 -5.39
CA LEU A 8 -44.71 9.02 -4.62
C LEU A 8 -44.72 7.67 -5.36
N THR A 9 -45.82 7.36 -6.05
CA THR A 9 -45.99 6.13 -6.83
C THR A 9 -45.16 6.13 -8.10
N THR A 10 -44.98 7.27 -8.76
CA THR A 10 -44.07 7.38 -9.92
C THR A 10 -42.60 7.24 -9.50
N LEU A 11 -42.21 7.77 -8.34
CA LEU A 11 -40.84 7.62 -7.84
C LEU A 11 -40.54 6.17 -7.42
N THR A 12 -41.50 5.48 -6.80
CA THR A 12 -41.32 4.05 -6.47
C THR A 12 -41.28 3.18 -7.71
N LEU A 13 -42.14 3.42 -8.70
CA LEU A 13 -42.11 2.69 -9.98
C LEU A 13 -40.83 2.96 -10.78
N PHE A 14 -40.27 4.18 -10.72
CA PHE A 14 -39.00 4.51 -11.36
C PHE A 14 -37.80 3.83 -10.69
N ILE A 15 -37.80 3.74 -9.35
CA ILE A 15 -36.77 3.01 -8.60
C ILE A 15 -36.88 1.49 -8.84
N LEU A 16 -38.09 0.93 -8.91
CA LEU A 16 -38.33 -0.47 -9.27
C LEU A 16 -37.93 -0.79 -10.72
N SER A 17 -38.15 0.12 -11.68
CA SER A 17 -37.70 -0.07 -13.06
C SER A 17 -36.18 0.03 -13.22
N LEU A 18 -35.51 0.85 -12.41
CA LEU A 18 -34.05 0.92 -12.35
C LEU A 18 -33.45 -0.34 -11.71
N TRP A 19 -34.13 -0.95 -10.74
CA TRP A 19 -33.72 -2.20 -10.11
C TRP A 19 -33.91 -3.41 -11.04
N SER A 20 -35.00 -3.43 -11.82
CA SER A 20 -35.24 -4.49 -12.82
C SER A 20 -34.31 -4.42 -14.03
N SER A 21 -33.67 -3.27 -14.29
CA SER A 21 -32.73 -3.08 -15.41
C SER A 21 -31.29 -3.43 -15.05
N ALA A 22 -30.97 -3.57 -13.75
CA ALA A 22 -29.70 -4.08 -13.25
C ALA A 22 -29.80 -5.61 -13.09
N GLY A 23 -29.71 -6.32 -14.22
CA GLY A 23 -29.91 -7.76 -14.30
C GLY A 23 -28.96 -8.57 -13.40
N LEU A 24 -29.54 -9.24 -12.40
CA LEU A 24 -29.12 -10.56 -11.94
C LEU A 24 -30.10 -11.55 -12.56
N ALA A 25 -29.68 -12.22 -13.64
CA ALA A 25 -30.38 -13.38 -14.15
C ALA A 25 -30.24 -14.51 -13.11
N VAL A 26 -31.26 -14.64 -12.26
CA VAL A 26 -31.45 -15.82 -11.42
C VAL A 26 -31.97 -16.93 -12.34
N GLN A 27 -31.10 -17.87 -12.67
CA GLN A 27 -31.47 -19.05 -13.44
C GLN A 27 -32.11 -20.06 -12.48
N GLU A 28 -33.44 -20.12 -12.53
CA GLU A 28 -34.28 -21.05 -11.77
C GLU A 28 -34.00 -22.49 -12.23
N GLN A 29 -33.33 -23.28 -11.39
CA GLN A 29 -33.16 -24.72 -11.61
C GLN A 29 -34.47 -25.44 -11.27
N ALA A 30 -35.19 -25.85 -12.31
CA ALA A 30 -36.26 -26.85 -12.20
C ALA A 30 -35.66 -28.25 -11.91
N PRO A 31 -36.37 -29.10 -11.15
CA PRO A 31 -35.85 -30.38 -10.68
C PRO A 31 -35.78 -31.43 -11.80
N LEU A 32 -34.73 -32.25 -11.75
CA LEU A 32 -34.48 -33.39 -12.61
C LEU A 32 -35.55 -34.47 -12.44
N ASP A 33 -36.38 -34.67 -13.47
CA ASP A 33 -37.17 -35.89 -13.62
C ASP A 33 -36.35 -36.99 -14.29
N SER A 34 -36.44 -38.16 -13.67
CA SER A 34 -35.85 -39.42 -14.09
C SER A 34 -36.65 -40.07 -15.21
N ASN A 35 -35.97 -40.87 -16.03
CA ASN A 35 -36.47 -41.78 -17.07
C ASN A 35 -36.64 -41.20 -18.49
N SER A 36 -35.65 -41.44 -19.34
CA SER A 36 -35.92 -42.00 -20.67
C SER A 36 -34.67 -42.69 -21.26
N VAL A 37 -34.89 -43.96 -21.55
CA VAL A 37 -34.02 -44.91 -22.25
C VAL A 37 -34.00 -44.57 -23.74
N ALA A 38 -32.83 -44.56 -24.39
CA ALA A 38 -32.68 -44.87 -25.81
C ALA A 38 -31.22 -45.15 -26.23
N SER A 39 -30.93 -46.44 -26.41
CA SER A 39 -30.20 -47.07 -27.54
C SER A 39 -28.78 -46.64 -27.99
N VAL A 40 -27.89 -47.63 -27.84
CA VAL A 40 -26.56 -47.95 -28.40
C VAL A 40 -26.52 -47.95 -29.95
N PRO A 41 -25.34 -47.76 -30.60
CA PRO A 41 -24.57 -48.90 -31.18
C PRO A 41 -23.04 -48.79 -30.93
N GLN A 42 -22.42 -49.68 -30.14
CA GLN A 42 -21.52 -50.81 -30.48
C GLN A 42 -20.64 -50.74 -31.76
N LEU A 43 -19.33 -50.86 -31.53
CA LEU A 43 -18.28 -51.61 -32.29
C LEU A 43 -17.09 -51.82 -31.31
N SER A 44 -16.96 -52.96 -30.61
CA SER A 44 -16.16 -54.19 -30.90
C SER A 44 -14.70 -53.93 -31.31
N GLY A 45 -13.63 -54.49 -30.71
CA GLY A 45 -13.46 -55.57 -29.74
C GLY A 45 -12.01 -55.63 -29.16
N GLY A 46 -11.81 -56.48 -28.13
CA GLY A 46 -10.59 -56.60 -27.28
C GLY A 46 -9.42 -57.44 -27.86
N PRO A 47 -8.60 -58.20 -27.08
CA PRO A 47 -8.84 -58.72 -25.72
C PRO A 47 -7.65 -58.68 -24.68
N SER A 48 -8.03 -58.60 -23.38
CA SER A 48 -7.55 -59.31 -22.15
C SER A 48 -6.17 -60.01 -22.11
N THR A 49 -5.30 -59.89 -21.08
CA THR A 49 -5.28 -60.51 -19.71
C THR A 49 -3.79 -60.53 -19.21
N PRO A 50 -3.41 -61.03 -18.00
CA PRO A 50 -3.44 -60.38 -16.68
C PRO A 50 -2.08 -60.41 -15.91
N LEU A 51 -2.05 -59.80 -14.71
CA LEU A 51 -0.97 -59.84 -13.70
C LEU A 51 -0.66 -61.26 -13.17
N PRO A 52 0.49 -61.41 -12.47
CA PRO A 52 0.43 -62.03 -11.14
C PRO A 52 1.18 -61.26 -10.03
N ASN A 53 0.56 -61.36 -8.84
CA ASN A 53 1.05 -61.12 -7.47
C ASN A 53 2.29 -61.99 -7.13
N ARG A 54 3.28 -61.59 -6.32
CA ARG A 54 3.36 -61.14 -4.90
C ARG A 54 3.93 -62.27 -4.01
N ASP A 55 4.86 -61.85 -3.15
CA ASP A 55 5.41 -62.48 -1.94
C ASP A 55 6.39 -63.65 -2.09
N GLN A 56 7.65 -63.44 -1.67
CA GLN A 56 8.25 -64.28 -0.64
C GLN A 56 9.57 -63.76 -0.03
N PHE A 57 9.64 -63.90 1.29
CA PHE A 57 10.78 -63.90 2.22
C PHE A 57 11.28 -62.61 2.87
N ALA A 58 10.88 -62.47 4.14
CA ALA A 58 11.57 -61.79 5.21
C ALA A 58 12.78 -62.60 5.70
N PHE A 59 13.84 -61.93 6.14
CA PHE A 59 14.75 -62.39 7.21
C PHE A 59 15.41 -61.19 7.91
N GLU A 60 15.64 -61.38 9.21
CA GLU A 60 16.04 -60.45 10.27
C GLU A 60 17.54 -60.02 10.28
N PRO A 61 17.96 -59.11 11.21
CA PRO A 61 19.17 -58.30 11.11
C PRO A 61 20.36 -58.80 11.94
N SER A 62 21.59 -58.44 11.57
CA SER A 62 22.74 -58.35 12.50
C SER A 62 23.97 -57.63 11.91
N THR A 63 24.23 -56.45 12.46
CA THR A 63 25.52 -55.87 12.93
C THR A 63 26.85 -56.05 12.18
N SER A 64 27.44 -54.86 11.93
CA SER A 64 28.84 -54.43 12.12
C SER A 64 29.93 -54.87 11.13
N SER A 65 30.38 -53.93 10.29
CA SER A 65 31.81 -53.62 10.18
C SER A 65 32.05 -52.12 9.87
N SER A 66 32.76 -51.48 10.79
CA SER A 66 33.53 -50.24 10.76
C SER A 66 34.00 -49.66 9.41
N ALA A 67 33.70 -48.37 9.17
CA ALA A 67 34.61 -47.38 8.60
C ALA A 67 34.09 -45.94 8.86
N ASN A 68 34.99 -45.04 9.25
CA ASN A 68 34.76 -43.63 9.61
C ASN A 68 34.15 -42.77 8.48
N PRO A 69 33.49 -41.64 8.83
CA PRO A 69 32.74 -40.82 7.88
C PRO A 69 33.64 -39.92 7.04
N VAL A 70 33.51 -40.03 5.71
CA VAL A 70 33.95 -38.99 4.77
C VAL A 70 32.80 -38.00 4.64
N SER A 71 33.02 -36.78 5.13
CA SER A 71 32.17 -35.61 4.91
C SER A 71 32.14 -35.27 3.42
N LEU A 72 31.01 -35.53 2.75
CA LEU A 72 30.73 -35.00 1.41
C LEU A 72 29.87 -33.74 1.57
N ASN A 73 30.51 -32.59 1.39
CA ASN A 73 29.87 -31.31 1.15
C ASN A 73 29.08 -31.39 -0.18
N PRO A 74 27.77 -31.10 -0.22
CA PRO A 74 27.06 -30.92 -1.46
C PRO A 74 27.23 -29.47 -1.92
N THR A 75 28.41 -29.15 -2.47
CA THR A 75 28.57 -27.96 -3.33
C THR A 75 28.81 -28.44 -4.74
N SER A 76 27.75 -28.35 -5.55
CA SER A 76 27.74 -27.95 -6.96
C SER A 76 26.63 -28.70 -7.70
N LEU A 77 25.51 -28.01 -7.92
CA LEU A 77 24.65 -28.07 -9.11
C LEU A 77 23.34 -27.35 -8.77
N ASP A 78 23.44 -26.04 -8.58
CA ASP A 78 22.28 -25.15 -8.69
C ASP A 78 22.77 -23.85 -9.35
N SER A 79 22.69 -23.83 -10.66
CA SER A 79 22.96 -22.66 -11.50
C SER A 79 21.67 -22.28 -12.21
N SER A 80 20.73 -21.74 -11.43
CA SER A 80 19.69 -20.86 -11.95
C SER A 80 20.31 -19.47 -12.14
N LEU A 81 20.38 -18.99 -13.39
CA LEU A 81 20.84 -17.65 -13.75
C LEU A 81 19.88 -16.59 -13.18
N SER A 82 20.11 -16.17 -11.93
CA SER A 82 19.75 -14.84 -11.48
C SER A 82 20.76 -13.86 -12.07
N VAL A 83 20.32 -12.84 -12.81
CA VAL A 83 21.18 -11.70 -13.17
C VAL A 83 21.51 -10.99 -11.87
N SER A 84 22.61 -11.40 -11.25
CA SER A 84 23.14 -10.82 -10.03
C SER A 84 23.86 -9.54 -10.41
N PHE A 85 23.24 -8.39 -10.17
CA PHE A 85 23.92 -7.12 -10.35
C PHE A 85 25.08 -7.00 -9.37
N LEU A 86 26.23 -6.57 -9.88
CA LEU A 86 27.39 -6.30 -9.06
C LEU A 86 27.08 -5.14 -8.09
N PRO A 87 27.57 -5.18 -6.83
CA PRO A 87 27.62 -3.99 -5.99
C PRO A 87 28.37 -2.86 -6.71
N VAL A 88 27.97 -1.61 -6.47
CA VAL A 88 28.54 -0.41 -7.12
C VAL A 88 30.07 -0.39 -7.13
N ASN A 89 30.69 -0.72 -5.99
CA ASN A 89 32.14 -0.70 -5.82
C ASN A 89 32.87 -1.83 -6.58
N GLN A 90 32.14 -2.85 -7.03
CA GLN A 90 32.65 -3.92 -7.90
C GLN A 90 32.40 -3.61 -9.37
N ALA A 91 31.26 -2.96 -9.68
CA ALA A 91 30.91 -2.52 -11.03
C ALA A 91 31.78 -1.36 -11.53
N TYR A 92 32.17 -0.44 -10.64
CA TYR A 92 32.98 0.73 -10.96
C TYR A 92 34.15 0.83 -9.97
N GLN A 93 35.26 0.22 -10.32
CA GLN A 93 36.47 0.23 -9.50
C GLN A 93 37.31 1.45 -9.85
N LEU A 94 37.23 2.48 -9.01
CA LEU A 94 38.06 3.67 -9.12
C LEU A 94 39.46 3.38 -8.56
N SER A 95 40.49 3.96 -9.16
CA SER A 95 41.85 4.01 -8.64
C SER A 95 42.54 5.30 -9.09
N GLY A 96 43.62 5.67 -8.42
CA GLY A 96 44.40 6.86 -8.76
C GLY A 96 45.88 6.60 -8.65
N THR A 97 46.66 7.12 -9.61
CA THR A 97 48.12 7.05 -9.62
C THR A 97 48.72 8.41 -9.94
N LEU A 98 49.85 8.74 -9.33
CA LEU A 98 50.54 10.01 -9.55
C LEU A 98 51.71 9.79 -10.51
N HIS A 99 51.75 10.52 -11.62
CA HIS A 99 52.86 10.50 -12.58
C HIS A 99 53.18 11.93 -13.03
N ASN A 100 54.42 12.41 -12.83
CA ASN A 100 54.89 13.72 -13.30
C ASN A 100 53.96 14.91 -12.95
N GLN A 101 53.52 14.99 -11.68
CA GLN A 101 52.57 16.01 -11.17
C GLN A 101 51.17 15.99 -11.81
N GLN A 102 50.84 14.91 -12.52
CA GLN A 102 49.50 14.63 -13.02
C GLN A 102 48.92 13.45 -12.25
N LEU A 103 47.69 13.61 -11.78
CA LEU A 103 46.91 12.54 -11.17
C LEU A 103 46.16 11.81 -12.29
N LEU A 104 46.55 10.57 -12.56
CA LEU A 104 45.82 9.68 -13.45
C LEU A 104 44.75 8.95 -12.62
N ILE A 105 43.48 9.23 -12.94
CA ILE A 105 42.30 8.62 -12.34
C ILE A 105 41.81 7.55 -13.31
N HIS A 106 41.83 6.30 -12.87
CA HIS A 106 41.47 5.14 -13.68
C HIS A 106 40.22 4.47 -13.11
N TRP A 107 39.24 4.20 -13.98
CA TRP A 107 38.13 3.30 -13.69
C TRP A 107 38.30 1.99 -14.47
N ASP A 108 38.15 0.88 -13.74
CA ASP A 108 37.83 -0.42 -14.31
C ASP A 108 36.32 -0.63 -14.15
N ILE A 109 35.63 -0.75 -15.29
CA ILE A 109 34.17 -0.82 -15.41
C ILE A 109 33.83 -2.24 -15.84
N ALA A 110 33.06 -2.94 -15.01
CA ALA A 110 32.67 -4.32 -15.30
C ALA A 110 31.90 -4.45 -16.62
N ASP A 111 32.04 -5.60 -17.28
CA ASP A 111 31.35 -5.89 -18.54
C ASP A 111 29.83 -5.71 -18.40
N GLY A 112 29.23 -4.98 -19.36
CA GLY A 112 27.80 -4.66 -19.34
C GLY A 112 27.42 -3.49 -18.42
N TYR A 113 28.40 -2.75 -17.90
CA TYR A 113 28.20 -1.51 -17.15
C TYR A 113 28.87 -0.34 -17.87
N TYR A 114 28.30 0.85 -17.70
CA TYR A 114 28.84 2.08 -18.27
C TYR A 114 28.73 3.27 -17.32
N LEU A 115 29.60 4.26 -17.50
CA LEU A 115 29.59 5.55 -16.80
C LEU A 115 29.09 6.67 -17.71
N TYR A 116 28.31 7.60 -17.17
CA TYR A 116 27.86 8.78 -17.91
C TYR A 116 28.91 9.89 -17.91
N GLN A 117 29.31 10.37 -19.09
CA GLN A 117 30.26 11.47 -19.21
C GLN A 117 29.75 12.75 -18.52
N HIS A 118 28.48 13.10 -18.72
CA HIS A 118 27.88 14.31 -18.15
C HIS A 118 27.71 14.26 -16.61
N LYS A 119 27.96 13.11 -15.96
CA LYS A 119 27.91 12.93 -14.50
C LYS A 119 29.29 12.89 -13.84
N LEU A 120 30.37 12.91 -14.61
CA LEU A 120 31.72 12.98 -14.08
C LEU A 120 32.02 14.42 -13.63
N LYS A 121 32.32 14.59 -12.34
CA LYS A 121 32.75 15.88 -11.78
C LYS A 121 33.90 15.68 -10.81
N PHE A 122 34.88 16.57 -10.89
CA PHE A 122 36.08 16.54 -10.07
C PHE A 122 36.11 17.79 -9.20
N VAL A 123 36.36 17.64 -7.91
CA VAL A 123 36.48 18.75 -6.96
C VAL A 123 37.79 18.60 -6.21
N LEU A 124 38.67 19.58 -6.36
CA LEU A 124 39.98 19.63 -5.74
C LEU A 124 39.94 20.62 -4.58
N ASN A 125 40.13 20.18 -3.33
CA ASN A 125 40.06 21.04 -2.14
C ASN A 125 38.80 21.94 -2.09
N GLY A 126 37.65 21.40 -2.49
CA GLY A 126 36.37 22.13 -2.52
C GLY A 126 36.14 22.98 -3.78
N ASN A 127 37.12 23.11 -4.67
CA ASN A 127 36.99 23.86 -5.92
C ASN A 127 36.73 22.91 -7.12
N PRO A 128 35.61 23.07 -7.86
CA PRO A 128 35.33 22.29 -9.06
C PRO A 128 36.45 22.45 -10.09
N GLN A 129 36.92 21.34 -10.64
CA GLN A 129 37.90 21.30 -11.71
C GLN A 129 37.22 20.96 -13.04
N THR A 130 37.61 21.67 -14.09
CA THR A 130 37.24 21.31 -15.46
C THR A 130 38.35 20.45 -16.01
N VAL A 131 38.01 19.25 -16.47
CA VAL A 131 38.95 18.27 -17.01
C VAL A 131 38.56 17.99 -18.44
N ASP A 132 39.56 17.81 -19.30
CA ASP A 132 39.33 17.36 -20.67
C ASP A 132 38.94 15.88 -20.63
N LEU A 133 37.73 15.57 -21.07
CA LEU A 133 37.17 14.22 -21.03
C LEU A 133 37.38 13.57 -22.41
N PRO A 134 37.81 12.30 -22.47
CA PRO A 134 37.94 11.59 -23.74
C PRO A 134 36.57 11.46 -24.43
N THR A 135 36.55 11.34 -25.76
CA THR A 135 35.29 11.16 -26.49
C THR A 135 34.57 9.88 -26.05
N GLY A 136 33.30 10.00 -25.64
CA GLY A 136 32.49 8.86 -25.23
C GLY A 136 31.81 8.16 -26.40
N ILE A 137 31.14 7.05 -26.10
CA ILE A 137 30.29 6.34 -27.05
C ILE A 137 28.88 6.93 -26.93
N GLU A 138 28.31 7.41 -28.05
CA GLU A 138 26.92 7.84 -28.07
C GLU A 138 25.98 6.66 -27.84
N LYS A 139 25.12 6.78 -26.83
CA LYS A 139 24.10 5.80 -26.47
C LYS A 139 22.80 6.54 -26.15
N TYR A 140 21.69 6.05 -26.69
CA TYR A 140 20.38 6.49 -26.24
C TYR A 140 20.14 5.93 -24.84
N ASP A 141 19.94 6.81 -23.87
CA ASP A 141 19.65 6.40 -22.50
C ASP A 141 18.16 6.46 -22.21
N ASP A 142 17.60 5.33 -21.79
CA ASP A 142 16.17 5.19 -21.48
C ASP A 142 15.78 5.89 -20.17
N TYR A 143 16.72 6.11 -19.26
CA TYR A 143 16.46 6.77 -17.98
C TYR A 143 16.34 8.31 -18.14
N PHE A 144 17.15 8.91 -19.00
CA PHE A 144 17.15 10.34 -19.31
C PHE A 144 16.38 10.69 -20.59
N GLU A 145 15.95 9.69 -21.37
CA GLU A 145 15.21 9.82 -22.64
C GLU A 145 15.97 10.68 -23.69
N GLN A 146 17.30 10.57 -23.73
CA GLN A 146 18.17 11.41 -24.58
C GLN A 146 19.41 10.64 -25.06
N GLN A 147 20.01 11.11 -26.16
CA GLN A 147 21.33 10.63 -26.60
C GLN A 147 22.40 11.20 -25.65
N LEU A 148 23.15 10.31 -25.00
CA LEU A 148 24.19 10.65 -24.04
C LEU A 148 25.49 9.93 -24.41
N GLU A 149 26.61 10.56 -24.11
CA GLU A 149 27.92 9.92 -24.21
C GLU A 149 28.24 9.12 -22.94
N VAL A 150 28.68 7.88 -23.12
CA VAL A 150 28.99 6.91 -22.05
C VAL A 150 30.35 6.23 -22.26
N TYR A 151 30.92 5.68 -21.19
CA TYR A 151 32.18 4.93 -21.21
C TYR A 151 31.98 3.50 -20.71
N TYR A 152 32.58 2.53 -21.41
CA TYR A 152 32.59 1.10 -21.09
C TYR A 152 34.01 0.60 -20.85
N ASN A 153 34.15 -0.51 -20.12
CA ASN A 153 35.38 -1.24 -19.84
C ASN A 153 36.40 -0.44 -19.01
N THR A 154 36.96 0.64 -19.56
CA THR A 154 37.93 1.47 -18.87
C THR A 154 37.72 2.95 -19.15
N LEU A 155 38.08 3.78 -18.17
CA LEU A 155 38.10 5.23 -18.34
C LEU A 155 39.31 5.81 -17.62
N ASP A 156 40.17 6.49 -18.39
CA ASP A 156 41.36 7.18 -17.91
C ASP A 156 41.19 8.68 -18.01
N ILE A 157 41.38 9.39 -16.89
CA ILE A 157 41.26 10.84 -16.81
C ILE A 157 42.48 11.41 -16.11
N THR A 158 43.11 12.40 -16.74
CA THR A 158 44.31 13.06 -16.21
C THR A 158 43.97 14.41 -15.62
N LEU A 159 44.22 14.60 -14.33
CA LEU A 159 44.03 15.86 -13.62
C LEU A 159 45.39 16.50 -13.31
N ALA A 160 45.60 17.73 -13.80
CA ALA A 160 46.79 18.51 -13.47
C ALA A 160 46.73 19.02 -12.03
N LEU A 161 47.77 18.76 -11.24
CA LEU A 161 47.85 19.23 -9.85
C LEU A 161 48.68 20.54 -9.78
N PRO A 162 48.29 21.52 -8.94
CA PRO A 162 49.13 22.69 -8.68
C PRO A 162 50.46 22.31 -8.03
N GLU A 163 51.57 22.95 -8.42
CA GLU A 163 52.93 22.64 -7.92
C GLU A 163 53.05 22.68 -6.38
N LEU A 164 52.25 23.51 -5.70
CA LEU A 164 52.23 23.65 -4.24
C LEU A 164 51.55 22.49 -3.49
N SER A 165 50.88 21.56 -4.19
CA SER A 165 49.97 20.58 -3.59
C SER A 165 50.58 19.21 -3.27
N VAL A 166 51.81 18.92 -3.72
CA VAL A 166 52.46 17.61 -3.48
C VAL A 166 53.05 17.51 -2.06
N ALA A 167 53.24 18.65 -1.38
CA ALA A 167 53.81 18.70 -0.02
C ALA A 167 52.74 18.63 1.10
N GLN A 168 51.45 18.67 0.78
CA GLN A 168 50.33 18.67 1.74
C GLN A 168 49.34 17.56 1.39
N SER A 169 48.52 17.12 2.35
CA SER A 169 47.44 16.18 2.09
C SER A 169 46.37 16.85 1.21
N LEU A 170 46.04 16.24 0.08
CA LEU A 170 45.11 16.78 -0.91
C LEU A 170 43.94 15.82 -1.09
N ASP A 171 42.72 16.31 -0.90
CA ASP A 171 41.50 15.53 -1.13
C ASP A 171 40.90 15.89 -2.48
N ILE A 172 40.81 14.88 -3.35
CA ILE A 172 40.14 14.96 -4.64
C ILE A 172 38.84 14.20 -4.53
N ILE A 173 37.72 14.91 -4.61
CA ILE A 173 36.39 14.32 -4.61
C ILE A 173 35.99 14.07 -6.06
N VAL A 174 35.62 12.83 -6.35
CA VAL A 174 35.19 12.36 -7.65
C VAL A 174 33.72 11.99 -7.57
N HIS A 175 32.89 12.66 -8.37
CA HIS A 175 31.50 12.30 -8.57
C HIS A 175 31.37 11.51 -9.86
N SER A 176 30.69 10.37 -9.78
CA SER A 176 30.42 9.52 -10.92
C SER A 176 29.03 8.88 -10.79
N GLN A 177 28.45 8.52 -11.93
CA GLN A 177 27.22 7.75 -11.97
C GLN A 177 27.28 6.84 -13.20
N GLY A 178 26.84 5.61 -13.02
CA GLY A 178 26.74 4.64 -14.09
C GLY A 178 25.48 3.80 -14.00
N CYS A 179 25.21 3.11 -15.10
CA CYS A 179 24.16 2.11 -15.17
C CYS A 179 24.69 0.80 -15.76
N ALA A 180 23.96 -0.27 -15.51
CA ALA A 180 24.07 -1.51 -16.24
C ALA A 180 23.26 -1.41 -17.54
N ASP A 181 23.71 -2.07 -18.60
CA ASP A 181 22.91 -2.27 -19.81
C ASP A 181 21.61 -3.02 -19.52
N ALA A 182 21.59 -3.83 -18.47
CA ALA A 182 20.40 -4.52 -17.96
C ALA A 182 19.40 -3.60 -17.21
N GLY A 183 19.50 -2.28 -17.37
CA GLY A 183 18.48 -1.31 -16.93
C GLY A 183 18.57 -0.88 -15.45
N LEU A 184 19.59 -1.34 -14.72
CA LEU A 184 19.84 -0.88 -13.35
C LEU A 184 20.75 0.34 -13.34
N CYS A 185 20.21 1.50 -12.98
CA CYS A 185 20.99 2.70 -12.76
C CYS A 185 21.33 2.89 -11.29
N TYR A 186 22.63 3.01 -10.99
CA TYR A 186 23.08 3.26 -9.64
C TYR A 186 22.87 4.74 -9.26
N PRO A 187 22.60 5.03 -7.97
CA PRO A 187 22.57 6.41 -7.50
C PRO A 187 23.95 7.07 -7.65
N PRO A 188 24.01 8.40 -7.85
CA PRO A 188 25.28 9.13 -7.96
C PRO A 188 26.20 8.83 -6.79
N GLN A 189 27.45 8.48 -7.10
CA GLN A 189 28.48 8.15 -6.12
C GLN A 189 29.42 9.33 -5.90
N GLN A 190 29.99 9.37 -4.70
CA GLN A 190 31.06 10.28 -4.34
C GLN A 190 32.18 9.47 -3.69
N GLN A 191 33.34 9.46 -4.34
CA GLN A 191 34.55 8.78 -3.87
C GLN A 191 35.65 9.83 -3.66
N THR A 192 36.43 9.69 -2.60
CA THR A 192 37.52 10.62 -2.28
C THR A 192 38.87 9.95 -2.48
N LEU A 193 39.68 10.48 -3.39
CA LEU A 193 41.09 10.14 -3.54
C LEU A 193 41.90 11.10 -2.67
N ARG A 194 42.65 10.56 -1.71
CA ARG A 194 43.56 11.34 -0.89
C ARG A 194 44.99 11.14 -1.37
N LEU A 195 45.65 12.24 -1.71
CA LEU A 195 47.06 12.27 -2.03
C LEU A 195 47.84 12.70 -0.79
N GLU A 196 48.70 11.82 -0.28
CA GLU A 196 49.60 12.10 0.84
C GLU A 196 51.01 11.61 0.51
N GLN A 197 52.01 12.50 0.60
CA GLN A 197 53.43 12.16 0.41
C GLN A 197 53.75 11.40 -0.89
N GLY A 198 53.03 11.72 -1.98
CA GLY A 198 53.22 11.08 -3.29
C GLY A 198 52.45 9.77 -3.50
N ASN A 199 51.73 9.27 -2.49
CA ASN A 199 50.84 8.12 -2.61
C ASN A 199 49.38 8.55 -2.71
N VAL A 200 48.64 7.93 -3.63
CA VAL A 200 47.20 8.13 -3.78
C VAL A 200 46.49 6.96 -3.11
N THR A 201 45.59 7.27 -2.17
CA THR A 201 44.77 6.27 -1.50
C THR A 201 43.29 6.58 -1.69
N LEU A 202 42.50 5.53 -1.89
CA LEU A 202 41.06 5.64 -1.99
C LEU A 202 40.46 5.59 -0.59
N ILE A 203 39.87 6.69 -0.16
CA ILE A 203 39.08 6.70 1.06
C ILE A 203 37.70 6.17 0.66
N GLN A 204 37.44 4.89 0.96
CA GLN A 204 36.10 4.35 0.83
C GLN A 204 35.14 5.17 1.69
N SER A 205 34.18 5.84 1.05
CA SER A 205 33.02 6.40 1.73
C SER A 205 32.34 5.25 2.50
N PRO A 206 32.06 5.40 3.81
CA PRO A 206 31.48 4.32 4.59
C PRO A 206 30.12 3.93 3.97
N GLN A 207 30.05 2.68 3.51
CA GLN A 207 28.80 2.03 3.09
C GLN A 207 27.84 1.99 4.29
N PRO A 208 26.51 2.14 4.09
CA PRO A 208 25.55 2.10 5.19
C PRO A 208 25.43 0.67 5.75
N THR A 209 26.36 0.32 6.64
CA THR A 209 26.08 -0.58 7.75
C THR A 209 25.04 0.12 8.62
N ALA A 210 23.96 -0.57 8.98
CA ALA A 210 22.90 -0.04 9.84
C ALA A 210 23.50 0.78 11.02
N PRO A 211 23.16 2.07 11.20
CA PRO A 211 23.73 2.83 12.30
C PRO A 211 22.94 2.55 13.59
N PRO A 212 23.62 2.41 14.74
CA PRO A 212 23.02 2.79 16.01
C PRO A 212 22.73 4.29 16.00
N ASP A 213 21.59 4.66 16.56
CA ASP A 213 21.10 6.02 16.81
C ASP A 213 22.21 7.08 16.93
N GLN A 214 22.44 7.87 15.87
CA GLN A 214 22.85 9.28 16.00
C GLN A 214 22.26 10.11 14.85
N ALA A 215 21.46 11.09 15.24
CA ALA A 215 20.87 12.10 14.37
C ALA A 215 21.95 13.00 13.77
N VAL A 216 22.23 12.83 12.48
CA VAL A 216 22.90 13.87 11.66
C VAL A 216 21.88 14.36 10.63
N LEU A 217 21.50 15.64 10.75
CA LEU A 217 20.61 16.34 9.84
C LEU A 217 21.30 16.52 8.47
N PRO A 218 20.72 16.06 7.35
CA PRO A 218 21.31 16.30 6.03
C PRO A 218 20.92 17.69 5.51
N THR A 219 21.87 18.63 5.54
CA THR A 219 21.76 19.93 4.85
C THR A 219 22.21 19.79 3.40
N SER A 220 21.28 19.48 2.50
CA SER A 220 21.41 19.71 1.05
C SER A 220 20.14 20.39 0.54
N PRO A 221 20.23 21.51 -0.21
CA PRO A 221 19.07 22.36 -0.53
C PRO A 221 17.98 21.68 -1.40
N SER A 222 18.30 20.60 -2.10
CA SER A 222 17.36 19.81 -2.92
C SER A 222 16.56 18.76 -2.13
N SER A 223 17.06 18.30 -0.97
CA SER A 223 16.36 17.34 -0.11
C SER A 223 15.39 18.04 0.85
N VAL A 224 15.75 19.24 1.31
CA VAL A 224 14.89 20.06 2.18
C VAL A 224 13.61 20.48 1.46
N SER A 225 13.68 20.81 0.17
CA SER A 225 12.50 21.22 -0.62
C SER A 225 11.48 20.09 -0.78
N LYS A 226 11.93 18.84 -0.99
CA LYS A 226 11.05 17.67 -1.08
C LYS A 226 10.41 17.31 0.26
N ILE A 227 11.18 17.39 1.36
CA ILE A 227 10.65 17.14 2.71
C ILE A 227 9.64 18.23 3.09
N PHE A 228 9.93 19.50 2.80
CA PHE A 228 9.01 20.59 3.06
C PHE A 228 7.72 20.44 2.25
N LEU A 229 7.82 20.08 0.96
CA LEU A 229 6.65 19.82 0.12
C LEU A 229 5.82 18.64 0.65
N ALA A 230 6.46 17.55 1.07
CA ALA A 230 5.78 16.40 1.66
C ALA A 230 5.10 16.74 3.01
N ALA A 231 5.78 17.50 3.88
CA ALA A 231 5.23 17.97 5.15
C ALA A 231 4.04 18.93 4.92
N PHE A 232 4.16 19.84 3.95
CA PHE A 232 3.08 20.73 3.57
C PHE A 232 1.89 19.97 2.98
N GLY A 233 2.14 18.98 2.11
CA GLY A 233 1.11 18.09 1.58
C GLY A 233 0.42 17.27 2.69
N ALA A 234 1.19 16.79 3.68
CA ALA A 234 0.64 16.09 4.84
C ALA A 234 -0.20 17.03 5.72
N LEU A 235 0.22 18.28 5.91
CA LEU A 235 -0.56 19.28 6.64
C LEU A 235 -1.89 19.58 5.94
N LEU A 236 -1.88 19.76 4.62
CA LEU A 236 -3.09 19.92 3.82
C LEU A 236 -3.98 18.67 3.88
N GLY A 237 -3.39 17.49 3.77
CA GLY A 237 -4.09 16.20 3.93
C GLY A 237 -4.77 16.09 5.30
N GLY A 238 -4.07 16.47 6.37
CA GLY A 238 -4.61 16.49 7.73
C GLY A 238 -5.78 17.47 7.87
N MET A 239 -5.67 18.66 7.26
CA MET A 239 -6.76 19.62 7.23
C MET A 239 -7.98 19.04 6.49
N LEU A 240 -7.76 18.34 5.38
CA LEU A 240 -8.81 17.68 4.60
C LEU A 240 -9.51 16.55 5.38
N LEU A 241 -8.83 15.86 6.30
CA LEU A 241 -9.45 14.84 7.16
C LEU A 241 -10.63 15.37 8.00
N ASN A 242 -10.67 16.68 8.28
CA ASN A 242 -11.80 17.30 8.99
C ASN A 242 -13.09 17.35 8.15
N LEU A 243 -13.00 17.21 6.82
CA LEU A 243 -14.15 17.14 5.92
C LEU A 243 -14.81 15.74 5.90
N MET A 244 -14.14 14.74 6.45
CA MET A 244 -14.67 13.38 6.47
C MET A 244 -15.86 13.25 7.44
N PRO A 245 -16.92 12.49 7.05
CA PRO A 245 -18.16 12.39 7.82
C PRO A 245 -17.97 11.83 9.24
N CYS A 246 -16.90 11.09 9.52
CA CYS A 246 -16.62 10.53 10.86
C CYS A 246 -15.98 11.52 11.85
N VAL A 247 -15.33 12.59 11.36
CA VAL A 247 -14.60 13.56 12.21
C VAL A 247 -15.49 14.74 12.60
N PHE A 248 -16.42 15.09 11.71
CA PHE A 248 -17.38 16.17 11.89
C PHE A 248 -18.16 16.15 13.23
N PRO A 249 -18.62 14.98 13.75
CA PRO A 249 -19.41 14.93 14.99
C PRO A 249 -18.60 15.32 16.23
N VAL A 250 -17.33 14.91 16.29
CA VAL A 250 -16.45 15.21 17.43
C VAL A 250 -16.02 16.68 17.39
N LEU A 251 -15.69 17.19 16.20
CA LEU A 251 -15.28 18.59 16.02
C LEU A 251 -16.43 19.55 16.35
N SER A 252 -17.64 19.27 15.87
CA SER A 252 -18.83 20.11 16.13
C SER A 252 -19.21 20.13 17.61
N LEU A 253 -19.21 18.97 18.31
CA LEU A 253 -19.54 18.91 19.73
C LEU A 253 -18.59 19.74 20.59
N LYS A 254 -17.29 19.72 20.27
CA LYS A 254 -16.28 20.47 21.02
C LYS A 254 -16.17 21.94 20.62
N ALA A 255 -16.39 22.28 19.35
CA ALA A 255 -16.55 23.67 18.94
C ALA A 255 -17.75 24.32 19.67
N LEU A 256 -18.84 23.56 19.86
CA LEU A 256 -20.01 23.99 20.64
C LEU A 256 -19.72 24.14 22.13
N SER A 257 -18.95 23.23 22.74
CA SER A 257 -18.61 23.34 24.16
C SER A 257 -17.74 24.57 24.40
N LEU A 258 -16.77 24.86 23.52
CA LEU A 258 -15.99 26.10 23.58
C LEU A 258 -16.84 27.36 23.34
N ALA A 259 -17.81 27.32 22.42
CA ALA A 259 -18.68 28.46 22.15
C ALA A 259 -19.65 28.77 23.32
N ARG A 260 -19.95 27.79 24.17
CA ARG A 260 -20.80 27.95 25.37
C ARG A 260 -19.99 28.25 26.63
N SER A 261 -18.72 27.83 26.69
CA SER A 261 -17.82 28.13 27.80
C SER A 261 -17.48 29.62 27.84
N ARG A 262 -17.85 30.32 28.92
CA ARG A 262 -17.42 31.69 29.23
C ARG A 262 -16.01 31.75 29.81
N GLU A 263 -15.10 30.94 29.29
CA GLU A 263 -13.72 30.89 29.78
C GLU A 263 -12.89 32.06 29.25
N ASN A 264 -11.85 32.45 29.99
CA ASN A 264 -10.95 33.52 29.57
C ASN A 264 -10.25 33.15 28.25
N PRO A 265 -9.96 34.12 27.36
CA PRO A 265 -9.30 33.85 26.06
C PRO A 265 -8.02 33.03 26.20
N HIS A 266 -7.22 33.32 27.23
CA HIS A 266 -6.00 32.58 27.54
C HIS A 266 -6.25 31.09 27.83
N GLN A 267 -7.31 30.74 28.56
CA GLN A 267 -7.64 29.34 28.87
C GLN A 267 -8.09 28.60 27.61
N GLN A 268 -8.85 29.27 26.74
CA GLN A 268 -9.31 28.72 25.46
C GLN A 268 -8.16 28.32 24.53
N HIS A 269 -7.08 29.12 24.45
CA HIS A 269 -5.88 28.76 23.67
C HIS A 269 -5.19 27.50 24.20
N TRP A 270 -5.08 27.36 25.53
CA TRP A 270 -4.50 26.16 26.15
C TRP A 270 -5.33 24.90 25.91
N HIS A 271 -6.66 25.03 25.82
CA HIS A 271 -7.52 23.92 25.37
C HIS A 271 -7.25 23.53 23.91
N GLY A 272 -7.02 24.51 23.03
CA GLY A 272 -6.57 24.30 21.66
C GLY A 272 -5.28 23.49 21.58
N TRP A 273 -4.23 23.94 22.29
CA TRP A 273 -2.94 23.25 22.32
C TRP A 273 -2.99 21.87 22.99
N ALA A 274 -3.77 21.70 24.06
CA ALA A 274 -3.96 20.39 24.69
C ALA A 274 -4.62 19.39 23.74
N TYR A 275 -5.62 19.83 22.96
CA TYR A 275 -6.23 19.01 21.90
C TYR A 275 -5.21 18.66 20.80
N THR A 276 -4.47 19.64 20.30
CA THR A 276 -3.41 19.43 19.30
C THR A 276 -2.36 18.42 19.79
N ALA A 277 -1.93 18.54 21.04
CA ALA A 277 -0.98 17.60 21.64
C ALA A 277 -1.53 16.17 21.70
N GLY A 278 -2.83 15.99 22.01
CA GLY A 278 -3.49 14.67 21.99
C GLY A 278 -3.52 14.03 20.60
N VAL A 279 -3.85 14.83 19.59
CA VAL A 279 -3.86 14.40 18.17
C VAL A 279 -2.46 14.00 17.71
N ILE A 280 -1.46 14.88 17.90
CA ILE A 280 -0.08 14.62 17.49
C ILE A 280 0.49 13.41 18.23
N ALA A 281 0.30 13.31 19.55
CA ALA A 281 0.79 12.18 20.33
C ALA A 281 0.23 10.85 19.83
N THR A 282 -1.04 10.83 19.43
CA THR A 282 -1.69 9.61 18.92
C THR A 282 -1.17 9.24 17.53
N PHE A 283 -1.01 10.20 16.61
CA PHE A 283 -0.40 9.93 15.30
C PHE A 283 1.05 9.47 15.40
N VAL A 284 1.84 10.08 16.28
CA VAL A 284 3.24 9.69 16.53
C VAL A 284 3.29 8.30 17.16
N LEU A 285 2.39 7.97 18.10
CA LEU A 285 2.30 6.64 18.69
C LEU A 285 1.98 5.57 17.63
N ILE A 286 0.99 5.83 16.76
CA ILE A 286 0.66 4.94 15.65
C ILE A 286 1.86 4.77 14.73
N ALA A 287 2.52 5.88 14.34
CA ALA A 287 3.70 5.84 13.49
C ALA A 287 4.85 5.02 14.12
N ALA A 288 5.13 5.25 15.40
CA ALA A 288 6.18 4.54 16.14
C ALA A 288 5.92 3.03 16.20
N ILE A 289 4.66 2.63 16.48
CA ILE A 289 4.26 1.22 16.47
C ILE A 289 4.43 0.62 15.07
N MET A 290 4.02 1.32 14.01
CA MET A 290 4.17 0.81 12.65
C MET A 290 5.62 0.68 12.22
N LEU A 291 6.46 1.67 12.54
CA LEU A 291 7.87 1.67 12.18
C LEU A 291 8.68 0.63 12.97
N SER A 292 8.34 0.38 14.24
CA SER A 292 8.99 -0.67 15.03
C SER A 292 8.64 -2.07 14.50
N LEU A 293 7.38 -2.31 14.12
CA LEU A 293 6.95 -3.57 13.51
C LEU A 293 7.60 -3.79 12.13
N ARG A 294 7.84 -2.73 11.35
CA ARG A 294 8.59 -2.81 10.08
C ARG A 294 10.02 -3.33 10.30
N GLN A 295 10.72 -2.85 11.34
CA GLN A 295 12.06 -3.32 11.67
C GLN A 295 12.09 -4.79 12.12
N ALA A 296 10.99 -5.29 12.66
CA ALA A 296 10.82 -6.71 13.00
C ALA A 296 10.56 -7.61 11.78
N GLY A 297 10.68 -7.09 10.54
CA GLY A 297 10.54 -7.86 9.30
C GLY A 297 9.10 -8.21 8.93
N GLN A 298 8.11 -7.66 9.65
CA GLN A 298 6.70 -7.82 9.28
C GLN A 298 6.35 -6.78 8.21
N ALA A 299 6.06 -7.24 6.99
CA ALA A 299 5.54 -6.40 5.92
C ALA A 299 4.08 -5.99 6.20
N ILE A 300 3.88 -5.12 7.20
CA ILE A 300 2.56 -4.62 7.55
C ILE A 300 2.20 -3.48 6.60
N GLY A 301 1.44 -3.82 5.56
CA GLY A 301 0.85 -2.86 4.64
C GLY A 301 -0.22 -2.00 5.31
N TRP A 302 -0.24 -0.71 4.98
CA TRP A 302 -1.38 0.17 5.25
C TRP A 302 -2.59 -0.34 4.47
N GLY A 303 -3.46 -1.14 5.13
CA GLY A 303 -4.59 -1.82 4.50
C GLY A 303 -4.75 -3.29 4.88
N PHE A 304 -3.77 -3.91 5.57
CA PHE A 304 -3.86 -5.31 6.06
C PHE A 304 -5.13 -5.58 6.88
N GLN A 305 -5.65 -4.55 7.56
CA GLN A 305 -6.93 -4.61 8.28
C GLN A 305 -8.11 -5.04 7.39
N LEU A 306 -8.08 -4.73 6.08
CA LEU A 306 -9.14 -5.10 5.13
C LEU A 306 -9.04 -6.53 4.59
N GLN A 307 -7.91 -7.21 4.81
CA GLN A 307 -7.72 -8.63 4.48
C GLN A 307 -8.23 -9.57 5.58
N SER A 308 -8.48 -9.05 6.78
CA SER A 308 -9.07 -9.82 7.87
C SER A 308 -10.59 -9.66 7.85
N PRO A 309 -11.36 -10.71 7.50
CA PRO A 309 -12.82 -10.60 7.42
C PRO A 309 -13.45 -10.26 8.77
N VAL A 310 -12.82 -10.66 9.88
CA VAL A 310 -13.20 -10.27 11.25
C VAL A 310 -13.10 -8.75 11.44
N ILE A 311 -11.96 -8.16 11.09
CA ILE A 311 -11.74 -6.72 11.24
C ILE A 311 -12.70 -5.95 10.33
N VAL A 312 -12.89 -6.38 9.08
CA VAL A 312 -13.83 -5.75 8.15
C VAL A 312 -15.27 -5.81 8.67
N ALA A 313 -15.70 -6.94 9.24
CA ALA A 313 -17.02 -7.07 9.85
C ALA A 313 -17.22 -6.12 11.04
N LEU A 314 -16.22 -6.02 11.93
CA LEU A 314 -16.25 -5.08 13.06
C LEU A 314 -16.28 -3.62 12.58
N LEU A 315 -15.52 -3.28 11.53
CA LEU A 315 -15.56 -1.97 10.91
C LEU A 315 -16.94 -1.69 10.30
N ALA A 316 -17.55 -2.65 9.60
CA ALA A 316 -18.90 -2.51 9.04
C ALA A 316 -19.93 -2.16 10.14
N TYR A 317 -19.89 -2.87 11.27
CA TYR A 317 -20.74 -2.54 12.42
C TYR A 317 -20.42 -1.20 13.05
N LEU A 318 -19.15 -0.82 13.16
CA LEU A 318 -18.74 0.49 13.66
C LEU A 318 -19.29 1.63 12.80
N PHE A 319 -19.12 1.54 11.47
CA PHE A 319 -19.65 2.52 10.53
C PHE A 319 -21.18 2.57 10.53
N PHE A 320 -21.83 1.41 10.61
CA PHE A 320 -23.28 1.32 10.73
C PHE A 320 -23.79 1.97 12.03
N ALA A 321 -23.16 1.67 13.17
CA ALA A 321 -23.49 2.27 14.46
C ALA A 321 -23.24 3.78 14.49
N MET A 322 -22.15 4.26 13.86
CA MET A 322 -21.89 5.69 13.71
C MET A 322 -22.95 6.36 12.83
N GLY A 323 -23.36 5.71 11.75
CA GLY A 323 -24.49 6.14 10.92
C GLY A 323 -25.79 6.28 11.72
N LEU A 324 -26.10 5.28 12.56
CA LEU A 324 -27.27 5.30 13.46
C LEU A 324 -27.18 6.44 14.50
N ALA A 325 -25.97 6.75 14.98
CA ALA A 325 -25.74 7.88 15.87
C ALA A 325 -26.00 9.22 15.17
N LEU A 326 -25.55 9.38 13.91
CA LEU A 326 -25.79 10.59 13.13
C LEU A 326 -27.23 10.73 12.63
N SER A 327 -27.95 9.63 12.41
CA SER A 327 -29.38 9.67 12.09
C SER A 327 -30.27 9.96 13.30
N GLY A 328 -29.68 10.05 14.51
CA GLY A 328 -30.40 10.31 15.75
C GLY A 328 -31.08 9.06 16.35
N LEU A 329 -30.79 7.87 15.84
CA LEU A 329 -31.32 6.58 16.34
C LEU A 329 -30.49 6.01 17.51
N LEU A 330 -29.20 6.38 17.58
CA LEU A 330 -28.37 6.20 18.77
C LEU A 330 -28.10 7.56 19.39
N ASN A 331 -28.93 7.96 20.36
CA ASN A 331 -28.50 8.98 21.29
C ASN A 331 -27.47 8.31 22.20
N LEU A 332 -26.18 8.65 22.04
CA LEU A 332 -25.16 8.33 23.04
C LEU A 332 -25.47 9.13 24.32
N GLY A 333 -26.53 8.71 25.00
CA GLY A 333 -27.01 9.27 26.23
C GLY A 333 -26.00 9.01 27.34
N SER A 334 -26.03 9.91 28.32
CA SER A 334 -25.17 10.05 29.51
C SER A 334 -24.78 8.77 30.28
N SER A 335 -25.36 7.60 30.01
CA SER A 335 -25.04 6.34 30.70
C SER A 335 -23.87 5.56 30.11
N LEU A 336 -23.65 5.56 28.79
CA LEU A 336 -22.43 4.98 28.19
C LEU A 336 -21.24 5.93 28.32
N SER A 337 -21.56 7.21 28.45
CA SER A 337 -20.65 8.29 28.70
C SER A 337 -19.98 8.16 30.08
N GLY A 338 -20.62 7.67 31.14
CA GLY A 338 -20.09 7.73 32.52
C GLY A 338 -18.63 7.30 32.78
N SER A 339 -18.08 6.30 32.05
CA SER A 339 -16.68 5.86 32.19
C SER A 339 -15.71 6.60 31.26
N GLY A 340 -16.12 6.97 30.05
CA GLY A 340 -15.31 7.76 29.10
C GLY A 340 -15.36 9.27 29.38
N GLN A 341 -16.51 9.75 29.85
CA GLN A 341 -16.80 11.11 30.27
C GLN A 341 -15.96 11.52 31.48
N ALA A 342 -15.54 10.61 32.37
CA ALA A 342 -14.55 10.94 33.40
C ALA A 342 -13.15 11.28 32.84
N LEU A 343 -12.82 10.81 31.63
CA LEU A 343 -11.56 11.10 30.94
C LEU A 343 -11.70 12.28 29.96
N THR A 344 -12.89 12.53 29.41
CA THR A 344 -13.18 13.60 28.45
C THR A 344 -14.00 14.77 29.01
N GLU A 345 -14.42 14.73 30.28
CA GLU A 345 -15.01 15.80 31.08
C GLU A 345 -14.32 15.90 32.45
N GLY A 346 -14.15 17.13 32.96
CA GLY A 346 -13.35 17.39 34.17
C GLY A 346 -11.86 17.61 33.90
N HIS A 347 -11.14 18.16 34.90
CA HIS A 347 -9.75 18.68 34.84
C HIS A 347 -9.37 19.37 33.51
N ARG A 348 -9.73 20.66 33.43
CA ARG A 348 -9.58 21.63 32.33
C ARG A 348 -8.82 21.12 31.08
N TYR A 349 -7.51 20.89 31.14
CA TYR A 349 -6.72 20.54 29.94
C TYR A 349 -6.65 19.03 29.61
N ARG A 350 -6.80 18.14 30.60
CA ARG A 350 -6.70 16.68 30.40
C ARG A 350 -7.83 16.19 29.51
N SER A 351 -9.06 16.64 29.76
CA SER A 351 -10.22 16.35 28.90
C SER A 351 -9.95 16.71 27.45
N SER A 352 -9.25 17.83 27.23
CA SER A 352 -8.99 18.33 25.89
C SER A 352 -8.00 17.47 25.11
N PHE A 353 -6.96 17.01 25.79
CA PHE A 353 -5.98 16.04 25.28
C PHE A 353 -6.63 14.70 24.91
N PHE A 354 -7.40 14.10 25.81
CA PHE A 354 -8.04 12.80 25.55
C PHE A 354 -9.12 12.89 24.46
N THR A 355 -9.81 14.02 24.31
CA THR A 355 -10.71 14.20 23.15
C THR A 355 -9.93 14.18 21.84
N GLY A 356 -8.73 14.77 21.81
CA GLY A 356 -7.86 14.77 20.63
C GLY A 356 -7.43 13.35 20.26
N ALA A 357 -7.00 12.57 21.26
CA ALA A 357 -6.66 11.16 21.05
C ALA A 357 -7.86 10.33 20.55
N LEU A 358 -9.03 10.50 21.17
CA LEU A 358 -10.25 9.82 20.75
C LEU A 358 -10.66 10.20 19.33
N ALA A 359 -10.55 11.48 18.95
CA ALA A 359 -10.83 11.95 17.60
C ALA A 359 -9.94 11.24 16.56
N THR A 360 -8.64 11.09 16.83
CA THR A 360 -7.73 10.38 15.93
C THR A 360 -8.08 8.90 15.79
N VAL A 361 -8.38 8.21 16.90
CA VAL A 361 -8.74 6.78 16.88
C VAL A 361 -10.04 6.54 16.12
N VAL A 362 -11.06 7.37 16.34
CA VAL A 362 -12.36 7.27 15.66
C VAL A 362 -12.27 7.68 14.18
N ALA A 363 -11.35 8.60 13.83
CA ALA A 363 -11.12 8.99 12.44
C ALA A 363 -10.39 7.91 11.62
N SER A 364 -9.47 7.18 12.25
CA SER A 364 -8.62 6.18 11.58
C SER A 364 -9.35 5.21 10.63
N PRO A 365 -10.51 4.62 10.98
CA PRO A 365 -11.19 3.70 10.06
C PRO A 365 -11.71 4.36 8.78
N CYS A 366 -12.02 5.67 8.78
CA CYS A 366 -12.50 6.37 7.57
C CYS A 366 -11.38 6.95 6.71
N THR A 367 -10.17 7.10 7.26
CA THR A 367 -9.01 7.61 6.51
C THR A 367 -8.28 6.50 5.76
N ALA A 368 -8.40 5.25 6.20
CA ALA A 368 -7.66 4.11 5.64
C ALA A 368 -7.84 3.92 4.12
N PRO A 369 -9.07 3.95 3.53
CA PRO A 369 -9.24 3.77 2.09
C PRO A 369 -8.67 4.91 1.24
N MET A 370 -8.65 6.14 1.77
CA MET A 370 -8.22 7.31 1.02
C MET A 370 -6.72 7.60 1.17
N MET A 371 -6.14 7.30 2.32
CA MET A 371 -4.73 7.61 2.61
C MET A 371 -3.78 6.43 2.45
N GLY A 372 -4.26 5.23 2.07
CA GLY A 372 -3.45 4.01 1.95
C GLY A 372 -2.18 4.19 1.09
N GLY A 373 -2.28 4.83 -0.08
CA GLY A 373 -1.11 5.08 -0.94
C GLY A 373 -0.13 6.11 -0.38
N ALA A 374 -0.64 7.21 0.18
CA ALA A 374 0.18 8.29 0.74
C ALA A 374 0.91 7.85 2.03
N LEU A 375 0.21 7.16 2.93
CA LEU A 375 0.77 6.62 4.16
C LEU A 375 1.63 5.38 3.90
N GLY A 376 1.28 4.56 2.90
CA GLY A 376 2.09 3.44 2.43
C GLY A 376 3.47 3.90 1.94
N PHE A 377 3.52 4.98 1.15
CA PHE A 377 4.78 5.63 0.76
C PHE A 377 5.50 6.25 1.95
N ALA A 378 4.79 6.95 2.85
CA ALA A 378 5.42 7.56 4.03
C ALA A 378 6.12 6.52 4.91
N VAL A 379 5.55 5.31 5.03
CA VAL A 379 6.13 4.21 5.82
C VAL A 379 7.37 3.60 5.16
N THR A 380 7.57 3.71 3.83
CA THR A 380 8.81 3.25 3.20
C THR A 380 9.99 4.22 3.38
N GLN A 381 9.72 5.48 3.71
CA GLN A 381 10.74 6.50 3.95
C GLN A 381 11.54 6.24 5.24
N PRO A 382 12.74 6.85 5.38
CA PRO A 382 13.50 6.85 6.63
C PRO A 382 12.67 7.33 7.82
N THR A 383 12.95 6.79 9.02
CA THR A 383 12.19 7.05 10.27
C THR A 383 11.92 8.52 10.53
N PHE A 384 12.92 9.38 10.31
CA PHE A 384 12.79 10.82 10.51
C PHE A 384 11.79 11.49 9.55
N ILE A 385 11.80 11.11 8.27
CA ILE A 385 10.89 11.65 7.25
C ILE A 385 9.46 11.16 7.53
N ALA A 386 9.29 9.87 7.84
CA ALA A 386 8.00 9.30 8.21
C ALA A 386 7.38 10.03 9.42
N LEU A 387 8.13 10.21 10.51
CA LEU A 387 7.66 10.91 11.71
C LEU A 387 7.29 12.37 11.40
N THR A 388 8.06 13.06 10.56
CA THR A 388 7.73 14.44 10.14
C THR A 388 6.40 14.50 9.39
N ILE A 389 6.11 13.52 8.53
CA ILE A 389 4.84 13.42 7.81
C ILE A 389 3.69 13.19 8.80
N PHE A 390 3.82 12.24 9.75
CA PHE A 390 2.78 11.94 10.74
C PHE A 390 2.50 13.12 11.69
N VAL A 391 3.54 13.83 12.14
CA VAL A 391 3.39 15.05 12.94
C VAL A 391 2.68 16.13 12.15
N SER A 392 3.09 16.35 10.89
CA SER A 392 2.49 17.35 10.01
C SER A 392 1.01 17.04 9.72
N LEU A 393 0.69 15.77 9.49
CA LEU A 393 -0.68 15.27 9.31
C LEU A 393 -1.55 15.51 10.56
N GLY A 394 -1.03 15.14 11.74
CA GLY A 394 -1.73 15.35 13.01
C GLY A 394 -1.92 16.83 13.33
N PHE A 395 -0.91 17.66 13.07
CA PHE A 395 -1.02 19.11 13.21
C PHE A 395 -2.06 19.70 12.24
N GLY A 396 -2.07 19.26 10.97
CA GLY A 396 -3.09 19.63 9.99
C GLY A 396 -4.51 19.27 10.42
N MET A 397 -4.71 18.08 11.01
CA MET A 397 -6.00 17.68 11.57
C MET A 397 -6.43 18.57 12.73
N ALA A 398 -5.51 18.97 13.60
CA ALA A 398 -5.80 19.83 14.75
C ALA A 398 -5.94 21.32 14.40
N LEU A 399 -5.40 21.74 13.25
CA LEU A 399 -5.30 23.14 12.83
C LEU A 399 -6.66 23.88 12.82
N PRO A 400 -7.77 23.33 12.27
CA PRO A 400 -9.05 24.05 12.26
C PRO A 400 -9.57 24.35 13.68
N PHE A 401 -9.40 23.40 14.61
CA PHE A 401 -9.79 23.61 16.00
C PHE A 401 -8.90 24.64 16.69
N LEU A 402 -7.58 24.55 16.50
CA LEU A 402 -6.63 25.52 17.03
C LEU A 402 -6.95 26.94 16.52
N LEU A 403 -7.23 27.08 15.22
CA LEU A 403 -7.62 28.35 14.60
C LEU A 403 -8.89 28.95 15.24
N LEU A 404 -9.90 28.11 15.52
CA LEU A 404 -11.13 28.55 16.20
C LEU A 404 -10.88 29.07 17.63
N THR A 405 -9.84 28.57 18.31
CA THR A 405 -9.47 29.08 19.65
C THR A 405 -8.79 30.45 19.60
N TYR A 406 -8.06 30.77 18.52
CA TYR A 406 -7.39 32.06 18.36
C TYR A 406 -8.31 33.14 17.75
N PHE A 407 -9.23 32.75 16.88
CA PHE A 407 -10.15 33.65 16.20
C PHE A 407 -11.60 33.40 16.61
N PRO A 408 -12.03 33.83 17.81
CA PRO A 408 -13.41 33.64 18.29
C PRO A 408 -14.46 34.32 17.38
N SER A 409 -14.07 35.37 16.65
CA SER A 409 -14.91 36.03 15.64
C SER A 409 -15.31 35.09 14.49
N LEU A 410 -14.49 34.07 14.19
CA LEU A 410 -14.84 33.05 13.19
C LEU A 410 -15.92 32.10 13.74
N SER A 411 -15.85 31.76 15.03
CA SER A 411 -16.89 30.98 15.72
C SER A 411 -18.24 31.72 15.75
N GLN A 412 -18.22 33.06 15.87
CA GLN A 412 -19.44 33.87 15.82
C GLN A 412 -20.11 33.91 14.44
N LYS A 413 -19.37 33.60 13.36
CA LYS A 413 -19.93 33.48 12.00
C LYS A 413 -20.51 32.10 11.70
N LEU A 414 -20.19 31.09 12.52
CA LEU A 414 -20.76 29.75 12.34
C LEU A 414 -22.26 29.77 12.67
N PRO A 415 -23.11 29.10 11.87
CA PRO A 415 -24.54 29.01 12.15
C PRO A 415 -24.75 28.36 13.52
N LYS A 416 -25.65 28.94 14.31
CA LYS A 416 -25.99 28.39 15.63
C LYS A 416 -26.48 26.94 15.48
N PRO A 417 -26.10 26.02 16.38
CA PRO A 417 -26.58 24.65 16.33
C PRO A 417 -28.10 24.62 16.49
N GLY A 418 -28.76 23.96 15.55
CA GLY A 418 -30.21 23.89 15.43
C GLY A 418 -30.61 22.87 14.36
N GLN A 419 -31.77 23.06 13.73
CA GLN A 419 -32.29 22.10 12.76
C GLN A 419 -31.36 21.86 11.57
N TRP A 420 -30.65 22.90 11.09
CA TRP A 420 -29.70 22.76 9.99
C TRP A 420 -28.59 21.74 10.29
N MET A 421 -28.07 21.75 11.53
CA MET A 421 -27.02 20.81 11.96
C MET A 421 -27.56 19.38 12.01
N GLU A 422 -28.81 19.18 12.44
CA GLU A 422 -29.43 17.85 12.44
C GLU A 422 -29.67 17.33 11.01
N THR A 423 -30.15 18.18 10.10
CA THR A 423 -30.25 17.79 8.68
C THR A 423 -28.88 17.48 8.06
N LEU A 424 -27.84 18.22 8.43
CA LEU A 424 -26.48 17.93 7.95
C LEU A 424 -25.94 16.60 8.51
N LYS A 425 -26.16 16.30 9.79
CA LYS A 425 -25.80 15.00 10.38
C LYS A 425 -26.52 13.85 9.70
N GLN A 426 -27.83 13.98 9.47
CA GLN A 426 -28.62 12.99 8.76
C GLN A 426 -28.12 12.80 7.32
N LEU A 427 -27.78 13.89 6.62
CA LEU A 427 -27.17 13.82 5.28
C LEU A 427 -25.83 13.07 5.31
N LEU A 428 -24.97 13.35 6.30
CA LEU A 428 -23.66 12.69 6.47
C LEU A 428 -23.77 11.23 6.96
N ALA A 429 -24.93 10.80 7.47
CA ALA A 429 -25.16 9.40 7.82
C ALA A 429 -25.24 8.50 6.58
N PHE A 430 -25.77 8.98 5.45
CA PHE A 430 -25.90 8.18 4.22
C PHE A 430 -24.55 7.69 3.67
N PRO A 431 -23.50 8.54 3.52
CA PRO A 431 -22.17 8.07 3.19
C PRO A 431 -21.64 6.97 4.12
N LEU A 432 -21.89 7.06 5.44
CA LEU A 432 -21.45 6.02 6.39
C LEU A 432 -22.19 4.70 6.17
N TYR A 433 -23.49 4.74 5.87
CA TYR A 433 -24.24 3.54 5.50
C TYR A 433 -23.76 2.94 4.19
N PHE A 434 -23.41 3.76 3.19
CA PHE A 434 -22.78 3.27 1.97
C PHE A 434 -21.42 2.62 2.24
N THR A 435 -20.60 3.18 3.13
CA THR A 435 -19.34 2.55 3.56
C THR A 435 -19.58 1.23 4.27
N ALA A 436 -20.56 1.15 5.18
CA ALA A 436 -20.90 -0.09 5.87
C ALA A 436 -21.39 -1.17 4.88
N LEU A 437 -22.21 -0.79 3.91
CA LEU A 437 -22.65 -1.66 2.83
C LEU A 437 -21.48 -2.15 1.97
N TRP A 438 -20.56 -1.26 1.61
CA TRP A 438 -19.36 -1.60 0.87
C TRP A 438 -18.47 -2.57 1.65
N LEU A 439 -18.27 -2.36 2.96
CA LEU A 439 -17.51 -3.29 3.81
C LEU A 439 -18.21 -4.66 3.93
N LEU A 440 -19.54 -4.71 4.01
CA LEU A 440 -20.29 -5.97 3.96
C LEU A 440 -20.08 -6.69 2.62
N TRP A 441 -20.07 -5.96 1.50
CA TRP A 441 -19.72 -6.53 0.20
C TRP A 441 -18.28 -7.07 0.19
N VAL A 442 -17.32 -6.35 0.75
CA VAL A 442 -15.94 -6.82 0.91
C VAL A 442 -15.86 -8.10 1.77
N VAL A 443 -16.61 -8.21 2.87
CA VAL A 443 -16.68 -9.46 3.66
C VAL A 443 -17.33 -10.58 2.87
N SER A 444 -18.32 -10.29 2.03
CA SER A 444 -18.95 -11.32 1.17
C SER A 444 -18.00 -11.91 0.13
N ARG A 445 -16.95 -11.17 -0.24
CA ARG A 445 -15.86 -11.66 -1.11
C ARG A 445 -14.82 -12.46 -0.33
N GLN A 446 -14.79 -12.29 0.99
CA GLN A 446 -13.86 -12.99 1.88
C GLN A 446 -14.41 -14.24 2.54
N THR A 447 -15.74 -14.35 2.64
CA THR A 447 -16.44 -15.37 3.43
C THR A 447 -17.64 -15.93 2.66
N ASP A 448 -18.30 -16.94 3.21
CA ASP A 448 -19.51 -17.53 2.66
C ASP A 448 -20.74 -16.62 2.78
N SER A 449 -21.76 -16.93 1.96
CA SER A 449 -23.04 -16.20 1.96
C SER A 449 -23.79 -16.26 3.29
N ASP A 450 -23.65 -17.35 4.07
CA ASP A 450 -24.37 -17.48 5.35
C ASP A 450 -23.80 -16.51 6.38
N THR A 451 -22.47 -16.34 6.39
CA THR A 451 -21.80 -15.33 7.22
C THR A 451 -22.30 -13.92 6.87
N LEU A 452 -22.44 -13.59 5.58
CA LEU A 452 -22.99 -12.29 5.16
C LEU A 452 -24.42 -12.07 5.70
N VAL A 453 -25.30 -13.06 5.55
CA VAL A 453 -26.69 -12.98 6.05
C VAL A 453 -26.70 -12.79 7.56
N ALA A 454 -25.86 -13.50 8.30
CA ALA A 454 -25.74 -13.36 9.75
C ALA A 454 -25.25 -11.96 10.16
N LEU A 455 -24.31 -11.36 9.42
CA LEU A 455 -23.83 -9.99 9.66
C LEU A 455 -24.92 -8.95 9.36
N VAL A 456 -25.67 -9.10 8.26
CA VAL A 456 -26.80 -8.22 7.94
C VAL A 456 -27.88 -8.32 9.02
N ALA A 457 -28.21 -9.54 9.47
CA ALA A 457 -29.14 -9.76 10.57
C ALA A 457 -28.64 -9.10 11.87
N GLY A 458 -27.34 -9.18 12.15
CA GLY A 458 -26.71 -8.49 13.27
C GLY A 458 -26.82 -6.97 13.18
N ALA A 459 -26.59 -6.37 12.01
CA ALA A 459 -26.77 -4.94 11.78
C ALA A 459 -28.23 -4.50 11.99
N ILE A 460 -29.20 -5.25 11.47
CA ILE A 460 -30.63 -5.02 11.75
C ILE A 460 -30.92 -5.13 13.25
N GLY A 461 -30.34 -6.12 13.93
CA GLY A 461 -30.39 -6.29 15.37
C GLY A 461 -29.84 -5.08 16.13
N LEU A 462 -28.70 -4.51 15.70
CA LEU A 462 -28.13 -3.31 16.29
C LEU A 462 -29.06 -2.10 16.12
N ALA A 463 -29.69 -1.93 14.96
CA ALA A 463 -30.70 -0.88 14.76
C ALA A 463 -31.93 -1.07 15.66
N PHE A 464 -32.39 -2.32 15.83
CA PHE A 464 -33.49 -2.65 16.74
C PHE A 464 -33.12 -2.40 18.20
N ALA A 465 -31.91 -2.79 18.63
CA ALA A 465 -31.40 -2.52 19.97
C ALA A 465 -31.27 -1.02 20.24
N ALA A 466 -30.76 -0.26 19.26
CA ALA A 466 -30.69 1.20 19.31
C ALA A 466 -32.07 1.82 19.53
N TRP A 467 -33.04 1.45 18.70
CA TRP A 467 -34.43 1.91 18.80
C TRP A 467 -35.06 1.57 20.17
N LEU A 468 -34.87 0.34 20.65
CA LEU A 468 -35.38 -0.11 21.95
C LEU A 468 -34.79 0.69 23.11
N TRP A 469 -33.53 1.12 23.01
CA TRP A 469 -32.86 1.96 24.00
C TRP A 469 -33.37 3.41 24.03
N GLN A 470 -34.03 3.89 22.98
CA GLN A 470 -34.53 5.27 22.92
C GLN A 470 -35.80 5.50 23.76
N HIS A 471 -36.57 4.45 24.06
CA HIS A 471 -37.82 4.59 24.80
C HIS A 471 -37.53 4.95 26.26
N GLN A 472 -37.85 6.17 26.68
CA GLN A 472 -37.68 6.65 28.06
C GLN A 472 -39.03 6.71 28.80
N PRO A 473 -39.16 6.13 30.00
CA PRO A 473 -38.14 5.33 30.72
C PRO A 473 -38.04 3.89 30.18
N ALA A 474 -36.83 3.46 29.83
CA ALA A 474 -36.59 2.09 29.37
C ALA A 474 -36.71 1.11 30.55
N ARG A 475 -37.63 0.14 30.46
CA ARG A 475 -37.79 -0.94 31.45
C ARG A 475 -36.53 -1.81 31.48
N ARG A 476 -36.19 -2.38 32.64
CA ARG A 476 -34.98 -3.23 32.80
C ARG A 476 -34.91 -4.36 31.76
N TRP A 477 -36.04 -5.00 31.44
CA TRP A 477 -36.09 -6.07 30.43
C TRP A 477 -35.74 -5.58 29.01
N GLN A 478 -36.12 -4.35 28.64
CA GLN A 478 -35.77 -3.76 27.34
C GLN A 478 -34.25 -3.60 27.19
N LYS A 479 -33.57 -3.19 28.27
CA LYS A 479 -32.09 -3.10 28.30
C LYS A 479 -31.42 -4.47 28.21
N VAL A 480 -31.99 -5.49 28.85
CA VAL A 480 -31.49 -6.88 28.77
C VAL A 480 -31.66 -7.43 27.36
N ILE A 481 -32.83 -7.23 26.73
CA ILE A 481 -33.05 -7.65 25.34
C ILE A 481 -32.08 -6.91 24.39
N ALA A 482 -31.91 -5.60 24.53
CA ALA A 482 -30.96 -4.84 23.72
C ALA A 482 -29.52 -5.39 23.87
N LEU A 483 -29.08 -5.70 25.09
CA LEU A 483 -27.77 -6.30 25.35
C LEU A 483 -27.65 -7.70 24.71
N MET A 484 -28.65 -8.55 24.85
CA MET A 484 -28.65 -9.87 24.22
C MET A 484 -28.58 -9.78 22.70
N VAL A 485 -29.31 -8.84 22.09
CA VAL A 485 -29.28 -8.60 20.64
C VAL A 485 -27.89 -8.14 20.19
N VAL A 486 -27.24 -7.23 20.93
CA VAL A 486 -25.86 -6.82 20.65
C VAL A 486 -24.88 -8.01 20.75
N CYS A 487 -24.99 -8.83 21.80
CA CYS A 487 -24.16 -10.04 21.93
C CYS A 487 -24.40 -11.03 20.78
N SER A 488 -25.65 -11.21 20.36
CA SER A 488 -26.00 -12.08 19.23
C SER A 488 -25.48 -11.55 17.89
N ALA A 489 -25.41 -10.22 17.71
CA ALA A 489 -24.86 -9.60 16.50
C ALA A 489 -23.35 -9.80 16.38
N VAL A 490 -22.63 -9.89 17.51
CA VAL A 490 -21.16 -10.10 17.55
C VAL A 490 -20.79 -11.58 17.44
N TRP A 491 -21.67 -12.50 17.84
CA TRP A 491 -21.41 -13.94 17.80
C TRP A 491 -20.94 -14.46 16.41
N PRO A 492 -21.59 -14.12 15.27
CA PRO A 492 -21.13 -14.54 13.95
C PRO A 492 -19.70 -14.10 13.63
N VAL A 493 -19.26 -12.95 14.15
CA VAL A 493 -17.91 -12.41 13.92
C VAL A 493 -16.84 -13.35 14.47
N THR A 494 -17.11 -14.01 15.59
CA THR A 494 -16.17 -14.97 16.21
C THR A 494 -16.03 -16.29 15.44
N GLN A 495 -16.97 -16.59 14.55
CA GLN A 495 -17.00 -17.85 13.78
C GLN A 495 -16.40 -17.69 12.38
N ILE A 496 -15.97 -16.48 12.02
CA ILE A 496 -15.42 -16.16 10.69
C ILE A 496 -14.10 -16.87 10.43
N GLU A 497 -13.22 -16.97 11.44
CA GLU A 497 -11.86 -17.51 11.27
C GLU A 497 -11.84 -18.99 10.85
N GLY A 498 -12.90 -19.75 11.15
CA GLY A 498 -13.02 -21.17 10.79
C GLY A 498 -13.71 -21.46 9.45
N LYS A 499 -14.29 -20.43 8.80
CA LYS A 499 -15.08 -20.57 7.56
C LYS A 499 -14.47 -19.89 6.34
N THR A 500 -13.23 -19.40 6.46
CA THR A 500 -12.48 -18.83 5.33
C THR A 500 -12.51 -19.83 4.19
N GLN A 501 -13.22 -19.49 3.11
CA GLN A 501 -13.27 -20.33 1.93
C GLN A 501 -11.82 -20.54 1.52
N ALA A 502 -11.33 -21.79 1.59
CA ALA A 502 -10.15 -22.18 0.86
C ALA A 502 -10.45 -21.76 -0.57
N ALA A 503 -9.79 -20.70 -1.03
CA ALA A 503 -9.97 -20.14 -2.35
C ALA A 503 -9.96 -21.33 -3.30
N SER A 504 -11.13 -21.67 -3.84
CA SER A 504 -11.26 -22.82 -4.69
C SER A 504 -10.52 -22.45 -5.96
N ALA A 505 -9.26 -22.89 -6.02
CA ALA A 505 -8.51 -23.05 -7.24
C ALA A 505 -9.23 -24.12 -8.08
N SER A 506 -10.39 -23.79 -8.62
CA SER A 506 -11.12 -24.60 -9.57
C SER A 506 -12.22 -23.79 -10.25
N THR A 507 -11.96 -23.50 -11.53
CA THR A 507 -12.99 -23.40 -12.58
C THR A 507 -13.81 -22.11 -12.74
N ALA A 508 -13.24 -20.94 -12.46
CA ALA A 508 -13.68 -19.74 -13.15
C ALA A 508 -12.63 -19.40 -14.22
N ARG A 509 -12.98 -19.60 -15.49
CA ARG A 509 -12.33 -18.89 -16.60
C ARG A 509 -12.52 -17.41 -16.24
N LEU A 510 -11.51 -16.77 -15.65
CA LEU A 510 -11.62 -15.36 -15.28
C LEU A 510 -12.02 -14.63 -16.57
N GLU A 511 -13.01 -13.74 -16.48
CA GLU A 511 -13.51 -12.97 -17.63
C GLU A 511 -12.33 -12.37 -18.42
N ASN A 512 -12.50 -12.13 -19.72
CA ASN A 512 -11.45 -11.52 -20.56
C ASN A 512 -10.11 -12.29 -20.60
N ASN A 513 -10.10 -13.64 -20.52
CA ASN A 513 -8.89 -14.48 -20.65
C ASN A 513 -7.81 -14.25 -19.57
N TRP A 514 -8.20 -13.75 -18.38
CA TRP A 514 -7.29 -13.68 -17.25
C TRP A 514 -6.96 -15.10 -16.73
N GLN A 515 -5.73 -15.32 -16.29
CA GLN A 515 -5.30 -16.52 -15.60
C GLN A 515 -4.91 -16.17 -14.16
N PRO A 516 -5.12 -17.06 -13.16
CA PRO A 516 -4.66 -16.79 -11.81
C PRO A 516 -3.13 -16.68 -11.78
N TYR A 517 -2.62 -15.69 -11.06
CA TYR A 517 -1.19 -15.55 -10.83
C TYR A 517 -0.70 -16.60 -9.81
N THR A 518 0.35 -17.31 -10.20
CA THR A 518 1.24 -18.06 -9.30
C THR A 518 2.67 -17.82 -9.76
N GLN A 519 3.63 -17.88 -8.84
CA GLN A 519 5.04 -17.68 -9.22
C GLN A 519 5.48 -18.73 -10.26
N ALA A 520 5.04 -19.98 -10.11
CA ALA A 520 5.34 -21.06 -11.05
C ALA A 520 4.78 -20.77 -12.46
N ARG A 521 3.55 -20.23 -12.57
CA ARG A 521 2.94 -19.90 -13.87
C ARG A 521 3.65 -18.74 -14.56
N LEU A 522 4.04 -17.72 -13.79
CA LEU A 522 4.84 -16.62 -14.33
C LEU A 522 6.18 -17.14 -14.87
N THR A 523 6.94 -17.89 -14.07
CA THR A 523 8.21 -18.46 -14.52
C THR A 523 8.06 -19.37 -15.74
N GLN A 524 6.99 -20.16 -15.82
CA GLN A 524 6.70 -20.98 -16.99
C GLN A 524 6.51 -20.12 -18.26
N LEU A 525 5.73 -19.04 -18.19
CA LEU A 525 5.46 -18.17 -19.34
C LEU A 525 6.72 -17.42 -19.79
N LEU A 526 7.53 -16.95 -18.84
CA LEU A 526 8.81 -16.30 -19.13
C LEU A 526 9.79 -17.29 -19.77
N ASN A 527 9.87 -18.54 -19.29
CA ASN A 527 10.73 -19.56 -19.91
C ASN A 527 10.25 -19.96 -21.32
N GLN A 528 8.97 -19.74 -21.64
CA GLN A 528 8.39 -19.98 -22.96
C GLN A 528 8.57 -18.78 -23.92
N GLY A 529 9.24 -17.71 -23.50
CA GLY A 529 9.37 -16.50 -24.33
C GLY A 529 8.08 -15.68 -24.42
N THR A 530 7.08 -15.97 -23.57
CA THR A 530 5.74 -15.39 -23.71
C THR A 530 5.64 -14.09 -22.91
N PRO A 531 5.32 -12.95 -23.55
CA PRO A 531 5.05 -11.72 -22.82
C PRO A 531 3.93 -11.94 -21.80
N THR A 532 4.12 -11.39 -20.61
CA THR A 532 3.18 -11.59 -19.53
C THR A 532 2.88 -10.27 -18.83
N PHE A 533 1.60 -9.94 -18.68
CA PHE A 533 1.13 -8.83 -17.87
C PHE A 533 0.60 -9.35 -16.54
N VAL A 534 1.13 -8.86 -15.43
CA VAL A 534 0.70 -9.23 -14.07
C VAL A 534 -0.04 -8.05 -13.44
N ASN A 535 -1.29 -8.28 -13.06
CA ASN A 535 -2.12 -7.36 -12.29
C ASN A 535 -2.31 -7.91 -10.87
N LEU A 536 -1.63 -7.32 -9.89
CA LEU A 536 -1.87 -7.60 -8.47
C LEU A 536 -2.93 -6.63 -7.95
N THR A 537 -4.07 -7.17 -7.54
CA THR A 537 -5.31 -6.45 -7.23
C THR A 537 -5.94 -6.95 -5.92
N ALA A 538 -7.03 -6.33 -5.48
CA ALA A 538 -7.88 -6.82 -4.40
C ALA A 538 -9.28 -6.20 -4.49
N ASP A 539 -10.30 -6.90 -4.00
CA ASP A 539 -11.68 -6.40 -4.01
C ASP A 539 -11.89 -5.20 -3.07
N TRP A 540 -11.13 -5.14 -1.97
CA TRP A 540 -11.15 -3.99 -1.07
C TRP A 540 -10.35 -2.78 -1.61
N CYS A 541 -9.64 -2.93 -2.73
CA CYS A 541 -8.85 -1.88 -3.34
C CYS A 541 -9.66 -1.10 -4.39
N ILE A 542 -10.26 0.03 -3.97
CA ILE A 542 -11.10 0.88 -4.85
C ILE A 542 -10.33 1.34 -6.09
N THR A 543 -9.06 1.74 -5.94
CA THR A 543 -8.22 2.16 -7.07
C THR A 543 -7.98 1.01 -8.06
N CYS A 544 -7.85 -0.23 -7.57
CA CYS A 544 -7.66 -1.40 -8.41
C CYS A 544 -8.93 -1.66 -9.25
N LEU A 545 -10.10 -1.67 -8.60
CA LEU A 545 -11.39 -1.83 -9.28
C LEU A 545 -11.68 -0.71 -10.29
N ALA A 546 -11.28 0.52 -9.98
CA ALA A 546 -11.41 1.65 -10.89
C ALA A 546 -10.50 1.46 -12.12
N ASN A 547 -9.22 1.15 -11.90
CA ASN A 547 -8.26 0.90 -12.99
C ASN A 547 -8.66 -0.28 -13.88
N GLU A 548 -9.20 -1.34 -13.29
CA GLU A 548 -9.74 -2.48 -14.04
C GLU A 548 -10.80 -2.00 -15.04
N LYS A 549 -11.79 -1.24 -14.58
CA LYS A 549 -12.88 -0.74 -15.44
C LYS A 549 -12.46 0.34 -16.44
N ILE A 550 -11.58 1.27 -16.07
CA ILE A 550 -11.28 2.45 -16.91
C ILE A 550 -10.06 2.27 -17.81
N ALA A 551 -9.23 1.25 -17.56
CA ALA A 551 -7.98 1.07 -18.28
C ALA A 551 -7.73 -0.37 -18.76
N LEU A 552 -8.03 -1.40 -17.96
CA LEU A 552 -7.67 -2.79 -18.30
C LEU A 552 -8.76 -3.54 -19.07
N ASP A 553 -10.02 -3.38 -18.68
CA ASP A 553 -11.18 -4.05 -19.29
C ASP A 553 -11.83 -3.20 -20.39
N THR A 554 -11.10 -2.24 -20.96
CA THR A 554 -11.55 -1.50 -22.14
C THR A 554 -11.27 -2.31 -23.41
N GLU A 555 -12.15 -2.20 -24.39
CA GLU A 555 -12.03 -2.92 -25.67
C GLU A 555 -10.67 -2.70 -26.35
N LYS A 556 -10.18 -1.47 -26.37
CA LYS A 556 -8.88 -1.14 -26.98
C LYS A 556 -7.71 -1.81 -26.27
N THR A 557 -7.71 -1.82 -24.94
CA THR A 557 -6.65 -2.45 -24.16
C THR A 557 -6.69 -3.98 -24.33
N LEU A 558 -7.88 -4.57 -24.36
CA LEU A 558 -8.05 -6.00 -24.60
C LEU A 558 -7.51 -6.41 -25.99
N ILE A 559 -7.85 -5.66 -27.04
CA ILE A 559 -7.31 -5.86 -28.39
C ILE A 559 -5.79 -5.70 -28.39
N ALA A 560 -5.25 -4.66 -27.74
CA ALA A 560 -3.82 -4.43 -27.69
C ALA A 560 -3.05 -5.59 -27.01
N PHE A 561 -3.62 -6.19 -25.95
CA PHE A 561 -3.05 -7.37 -25.31
C PHE A 561 -3.06 -8.59 -26.25
N GLU A 562 -4.17 -8.83 -26.95
CA GLU A 562 -4.30 -9.95 -27.89
C GLU A 562 -3.36 -9.80 -29.09
N ASP A 563 -3.29 -8.62 -29.70
CA ASP A 563 -2.40 -8.30 -30.82
C ASP A 563 -0.91 -8.43 -30.46
N ALA A 564 -0.57 -8.27 -29.18
CA ALA A 564 0.79 -8.42 -28.67
C ALA A 564 1.12 -9.85 -28.22
N GLY A 565 0.13 -10.75 -28.22
CA GLY A 565 0.24 -12.09 -27.66
C GLY A 565 0.53 -12.11 -26.16
N ILE A 566 0.14 -11.05 -25.41
CA ILE A 566 0.42 -10.91 -23.98
C ILE A 566 -0.55 -11.79 -23.17
N VAL A 567 0.01 -12.70 -22.36
CA VAL A 567 -0.77 -13.47 -21.39
C VAL A 567 -1.00 -12.64 -20.14
N LYS A 568 -2.24 -12.62 -19.65
CA LYS A 568 -2.67 -11.79 -18.52
C LYS A 568 -2.81 -12.64 -17.26
N LEU A 569 -2.05 -12.32 -16.21
CA LEU A 569 -2.10 -12.96 -14.89
C LEU A 569 -2.72 -12.02 -13.85
N LYS A 570 -3.74 -12.47 -13.13
CA LYS A 570 -4.41 -11.72 -12.06
C LYS A 570 -4.03 -12.34 -10.71
N GLY A 571 -3.35 -11.57 -9.87
CA GLY A 571 -3.09 -11.92 -8.48
C GLY A 571 -4.12 -11.27 -7.57
N ASP A 572 -5.01 -12.07 -6.98
CA ASP A 572 -6.01 -11.61 -6.04
C ASP A 572 -5.45 -11.61 -4.61
N TRP A 573 -5.20 -10.41 -4.08
CA TRP A 573 -4.70 -10.15 -2.72
C TRP A 573 -5.82 -9.70 -1.76
N THR A 574 -7.07 -10.08 -2.07
CA THR A 574 -8.23 -9.89 -1.17
C THR A 574 -8.02 -10.61 0.15
N HIS A 575 -7.53 -11.85 0.09
CA HIS A 575 -7.01 -12.61 1.23
C HIS A 575 -5.48 -12.60 1.24
N TYR A 576 -4.91 -12.80 2.42
CA TYR A 576 -3.45 -12.93 2.55
C TYR A 576 -2.94 -14.10 1.71
N ASN A 577 -1.99 -13.81 0.81
CA ASN A 577 -1.31 -14.81 -0.01
C ASN A 577 0.22 -14.58 0.08
N PRO A 578 1.01 -15.58 0.53
CA PRO A 578 2.45 -15.42 0.72
C PRO A 578 3.22 -15.22 -0.60
N GLU A 579 2.81 -15.83 -1.71
CA GLU A 579 3.47 -15.65 -3.01
C GLU A 579 3.31 -14.21 -3.52
N ILE A 580 2.08 -13.68 -3.46
CA ILE A 580 1.78 -12.31 -3.86
C ILE A 580 2.51 -11.31 -2.94
N THR A 581 2.53 -11.59 -1.63
CA THR A 581 3.22 -10.74 -0.64
C THR A 581 4.72 -10.70 -0.90
N HIS A 582 5.32 -11.84 -1.26
CA HIS A 582 6.73 -11.90 -1.64
C HIS A 582 7.01 -11.08 -2.91
N LEU A 583 6.18 -11.22 -3.95
CA LEU A 583 6.33 -10.44 -5.18
C LEU A 583 6.19 -8.93 -4.90
N LEU A 584 5.19 -8.51 -4.11
CA LEU A 584 5.04 -7.11 -3.70
C LEU A 584 6.30 -6.58 -2.99
N SER A 585 6.88 -7.38 -2.09
CA SER A 585 8.10 -7.01 -1.35
C SER A 585 9.33 -6.86 -2.26
N GLN A 586 9.45 -7.68 -3.31
CA GLN A 586 10.53 -7.56 -4.31
C GLN A 586 10.52 -6.22 -5.04
N PHE A 587 9.35 -5.59 -5.17
CA PHE A 587 9.18 -4.28 -5.82
C PHE A 587 9.04 -3.12 -4.82
N ASP A 588 9.44 -3.31 -3.55
CA ASP A 588 9.28 -2.32 -2.47
C ASP A 588 7.83 -1.79 -2.36
N ARG A 589 6.85 -2.68 -2.54
CA ARG A 589 5.42 -2.40 -2.40
C ARG A 589 4.86 -3.07 -1.16
N ASN A 590 4.15 -2.27 -0.35
CA ASN A 590 3.45 -2.73 0.85
C ASN A 590 1.94 -2.90 0.61
N GLY A 591 1.50 -3.02 -0.65
CA GLY A 591 0.10 -3.17 -1.01
C GLY A 591 -0.17 -3.07 -2.51
N VAL A 592 -1.42 -3.29 -2.89
CA VAL A 592 -1.95 -3.21 -4.25
C VAL A 592 -2.51 -1.79 -4.54
N PRO A 593 -2.56 -1.33 -5.80
CA PRO A 593 -2.24 -2.07 -7.03
C PRO A 593 -0.74 -2.12 -7.37
N LEU A 594 -0.33 -3.22 -7.99
CA LEU A 594 0.95 -3.34 -8.69
C LEU A 594 0.73 -3.96 -10.07
N TYR A 595 1.28 -3.31 -11.09
CA TYR A 595 1.16 -3.71 -12.48
C TYR A 595 2.56 -3.91 -13.07
N LEU A 596 2.82 -5.11 -13.60
CA LEU A 596 4.11 -5.49 -14.16
C LEU A 596 3.91 -5.99 -15.59
N LEU A 597 4.68 -5.47 -16.53
CA LEU A 597 4.71 -5.93 -17.91
C LEU A 597 6.07 -6.58 -18.20
N TYR A 598 6.06 -7.89 -18.43
CA TYR A 598 7.24 -8.66 -18.79
C TYR A 598 7.34 -8.85 -20.30
N SER A 599 8.55 -8.68 -20.86
CA SER A 599 8.86 -8.90 -22.27
C SER A 599 8.81 -10.37 -22.69
N GLY A 600 8.70 -11.31 -21.74
CA GLY A 600 8.78 -12.74 -22.01
C GLY A 600 10.22 -13.29 -22.01
N ASN A 601 11.23 -12.44 -21.88
CA ASN A 601 12.60 -12.88 -21.59
C ASN A 601 12.82 -12.91 -20.06
N PRO A 602 13.25 -14.03 -19.46
CA PRO A 602 13.52 -14.11 -18.02
C PRO A 602 14.58 -13.11 -17.52
N ASN A 603 15.46 -12.63 -18.40
CA ASN A 603 16.57 -11.75 -18.04
C ASN A 603 16.22 -10.25 -18.10
N ASP A 604 15.10 -9.88 -18.74
CA ASP A 604 14.70 -8.48 -18.84
C ASP A 604 13.91 -8.07 -17.58
N PRO A 605 14.22 -6.92 -16.97
CA PRO A 605 13.41 -6.42 -15.87
C PRO A 605 11.99 -6.07 -16.36
N PRO A 606 10.93 -6.34 -15.57
CA PRO A 606 9.58 -5.95 -15.95
C PRO A 606 9.41 -4.43 -15.91
N VAL A 607 8.62 -3.91 -16.84
CA VAL A 607 8.18 -2.51 -16.82
C VAL A 607 7.10 -2.35 -15.75
N ILE A 608 7.39 -1.53 -14.73
CA ILE A 608 6.46 -1.21 -13.65
C ILE A 608 5.54 -0.07 -14.09
N LEU A 609 4.22 -0.30 -14.13
CA LEU A 609 3.27 0.76 -14.49
C LEU A 609 2.80 1.59 -13.28
N PRO A 610 2.34 2.84 -13.50
CA PRO A 610 1.82 3.70 -12.43
C PRO A 610 0.61 3.10 -11.70
N GLN A 611 0.44 3.45 -10.42
CA GLN A 611 -0.70 3.02 -9.61
C GLN A 611 -2.05 3.56 -10.10
N LEU A 612 -2.05 4.76 -10.71
CA LEU A 612 -3.20 5.32 -11.40
C LEU A 612 -3.04 5.02 -12.88
N LEU A 613 -3.75 4.01 -13.36
CA LEU A 613 -3.69 3.59 -14.76
C LEU A 613 -4.61 4.42 -15.63
N ARG A 614 -4.15 4.67 -16.85
CA ARG A 614 -4.96 5.17 -17.96
C ARG A 614 -4.78 4.22 -19.14
N GLU A 615 -5.83 4.07 -19.93
CA GLU A 615 -5.83 3.25 -21.16
C GLU A 615 -4.58 3.54 -22.02
N GLN A 616 -4.29 4.82 -22.29
CA GLN A 616 -3.15 5.21 -23.12
C GLN A 616 -1.79 4.81 -22.54
N THR A 617 -1.62 4.85 -21.21
CA THR A 617 -0.36 4.44 -20.57
C THR A 617 -0.06 2.97 -20.77
N ILE A 618 -1.09 2.12 -20.79
CA ILE A 618 -0.97 0.68 -21.01
C ILE A 618 -0.66 0.42 -22.48
N ILE A 619 -1.43 1.00 -23.40
CA ILE A 619 -1.24 0.83 -24.84
C ILE A 619 0.18 1.27 -25.24
N SER A 620 0.65 2.44 -24.78
CA SER A 620 2.02 2.89 -25.06
C SER A 620 3.10 2.01 -24.43
N ALA A 621 2.82 1.31 -23.34
CA ALA A 621 3.75 0.33 -22.79
C ALA A 621 3.80 -0.95 -23.64
N ILE A 622 2.63 -1.41 -24.13
CA ILE A 622 2.52 -2.56 -25.04
C ILE A 622 3.20 -2.26 -26.38
N ASP A 623 2.99 -1.07 -26.95
CA ASP A 623 3.58 -0.68 -28.23
C ASP A 623 5.11 -0.63 -28.16
N ARG A 624 5.66 -0.13 -27.05
CA ARG A 624 7.11 -0.16 -26.79
C ARG A 624 7.65 -1.58 -26.68
N LEU A 625 6.91 -2.48 -26.03
CA LEU A 625 7.23 -3.90 -25.94
C LEU A 625 7.25 -4.59 -27.31
N LYS A 626 6.33 -4.21 -28.21
CA LYS A 626 6.30 -4.71 -29.58
C LYS A 626 7.49 -4.19 -30.39
N ALA A 627 7.87 -2.93 -30.20
CA ALA A 627 8.98 -2.32 -30.92
C ALA A 627 10.36 -2.85 -30.48
N SER A 628 10.49 -3.39 -29.28
CA SER A 628 11.73 -3.98 -28.76
C SER A 628 11.93 -5.45 -29.15
N ARG A 629 11.01 -6.05 -29.91
CA ARG A 629 11.11 -7.42 -30.45
C ARG A 629 11.29 -7.39 -31.95
#